data_AF-A0A660PS48-F1
#
_entry.id   AF-A0A660PS48-F1
#
_cell.length_a   1.000
_cell.length_b   1.000
_cell.length_c   1.000
_cell.angle_alpha   90.00
_cell.angle_beta   90.00
_cell.angle_gamma   90.00
#
_symmetry.space_group_name_H-M   'P 1'
#
loop_
_entity.id
_entity.type
_entity.pdbx_description
1 polymer ?
#
loop_
_entity_poly.entity_id
_entity_poly.type
_entity_poly.pdbx_seq_one_letter_code
_entity_poly.pdbx_strand_id
1 'polypeptide(L)'
;MATFNLRRFSKPEMLRRIAPGHLIAFLSPYADYFSDRGVELPSADNGDELDYNALSQALLNPNASTPDDLAEALYYVNEMSTQEGFDSIQDAIAGTDIDVVIGEDVAHADLAIQAWMQDSELVERLHA
;
A
#
# COMPACT_ATOMS: atom_id res chain seq x y z
N MET A 1 9.92 -4.06 -18.95
CA MET A 1 9.95 -3.68 -17.52
C MET A 1 9.50 -2.24 -17.44
N ALA A 2 8.22 -2.02 -17.14
CA ALA A 2 7.73 -0.67 -16.91
C ALA A 2 8.53 -0.08 -15.75
N THR A 3 9.11 1.10 -15.93
CA THR A 3 9.64 1.89 -14.83
C THR A 3 8.45 2.33 -13.97
N PHE A 4 8.01 1.49 -13.04
CA PHE A 4 6.94 1.82 -12.10
C PHE A 4 7.42 2.94 -11.18
N ASN A 5 6.69 4.05 -11.19
CA ASN A 5 7.12 5.29 -10.58
C ASN A 5 6.39 5.51 -9.26
N LEU A 6 6.91 4.89 -8.20
CA LEU A 6 6.34 4.98 -6.85
C LEU A 6 6.53 6.35 -6.17
N ARG A 7 7.02 7.37 -6.89
CA ARG A 7 7.31 8.70 -6.31
C ARG A 7 6.12 9.37 -5.64
N ARG A 8 4.89 8.98 -5.98
CA ARG A 8 3.68 9.50 -5.32
C ARG A 8 3.39 8.71 -4.04
N PHE A 9 3.37 7.38 -4.14
CA PHE A 9 3.06 6.52 -3.01
C PHE A 9 4.16 6.58 -1.93
N SER A 10 5.43 6.53 -2.33
CA SER A 10 6.56 6.55 -1.39
C SER A 10 6.76 7.90 -0.69
N LYS A 11 5.86 8.88 -0.80
CA LYS A 11 5.97 10.14 -0.04
C LYS A 11 5.56 9.90 1.41
N PRO A 12 6.33 10.41 2.38
CA PRO A 12 5.97 10.29 3.79
C PRO A 12 4.61 10.94 4.09
N GLU A 13 4.27 12.03 3.40
CA GLU A 13 2.96 12.67 3.51
C GLU A 13 1.82 11.76 3.01
N MET A 14 2.06 10.94 1.99
CA MET A 14 1.08 9.99 1.47
C MET A 14 0.92 8.84 2.47
N LEU A 15 2.04 8.26 2.90
CA LEU A 15 2.07 7.16 3.87
C LEU A 15 1.37 7.53 5.19
N ARG A 16 1.51 8.77 5.65
CA ARG A 16 0.83 9.30 6.85
C ARG A 16 -0.68 9.44 6.73
N ARG A 17 -1.23 9.44 5.52
CA ARG A 17 -2.69 9.49 5.30
C ARG A 17 -3.30 8.09 5.31
N ILE A 18 -2.48 7.05 5.23
CA ILE A 18 -2.91 5.65 5.36
C ILE A 18 -2.95 5.30 6.84
N ALA A 19 -3.93 4.49 7.24
CA ALA A 19 -3.97 4.00 8.60
C ALA A 19 -2.72 3.14 8.86
N PRO A 20 -1.93 3.44 9.90
CA PRO A 20 -0.66 2.75 10.10
C PRO A 20 -0.86 1.24 10.31
N GLY A 21 -1.98 0.81 10.90
CA GLY A 21 -2.32 -0.60 11.03
C GLY A 21 -2.47 -1.31 9.66
N HIS A 22 -3.15 -0.68 8.69
CA HIS A 22 -3.30 -1.25 7.34
C HIS A 22 -1.97 -1.25 6.58
N LEU A 23 -1.21 -0.15 6.68
CA LEU A 23 0.11 -0.04 6.05
C LEU A 23 1.07 -1.11 6.60
N ILE A 24 1.09 -1.31 7.91
CA ILE A 24 1.92 -2.34 8.55
C ILE A 24 1.47 -3.73 8.13
N ALA A 25 0.16 -4.03 8.14
CA ALA A 25 -0.35 -5.32 7.71
C ALA A 25 0.06 -5.65 6.26
N PHE A 26 -0.02 -4.66 5.37
CA PHE A 26 0.39 -4.77 3.97
C PHE A 26 1.90 -5.03 3.81
N LEU A 27 2.72 -4.38 4.63
CA LEU A 27 4.18 -4.52 4.56
C LEU A 27 4.74 -5.67 5.41
N SER A 28 3.95 -6.21 6.34
CA SER A 28 4.31 -7.29 7.26
C SER A 28 4.92 -8.52 6.56
N PRO A 29 4.39 -9.05 5.43
CA PRO A 29 5.02 -10.17 4.73
C PRO A 29 6.43 -9.84 4.22
N TYR A 30 6.76 -8.56 4.05
CA TYR A 30 8.04 -8.04 3.57
C TYR A 30 8.90 -7.43 4.68
N ALA A 31 8.55 -7.64 5.96
CA ALA A 31 9.24 -7.04 7.09
C ALA A 31 10.75 -7.33 7.09
N ASP A 32 11.17 -8.52 6.65
CA ASP A 32 12.58 -8.90 6.53
C ASP A 32 13.35 -8.00 5.55
N TYR A 33 12.75 -7.71 4.38
CA TYR A 33 13.30 -6.79 3.39
C TYR A 33 13.42 -5.36 3.93
N PHE A 34 12.44 -4.88 4.69
CA PHE A 34 12.51 -3.56 5.33
C PHE A 34 13.55 -3.54 6.45
N SER A 35 13.64 -4.61 7.24
CA SER A 35 14.61 -4.74 8.34
C SER A 35 16.05 -4.74 7.84
N ASP A 36 16.35 -5.43 6.74
CA ASP A 36 17.67 -5.39 6.08
C ASP A 36 18.06 -3.97 5.64
N ARG A 37 17.05 -3.14 5.36
CA ARG A 37 17.21 -1.74 4.95
C ARG A 37 17.18 -0.76 6.13
N GLY A 38 17.15 -1.26 7.36
CA GLY A 38 17.12 -0.46 8.58
C GLY A 38 15.75 0.16 8.89
N VAL A 39 14.68 -0.40 8.35
CA VAL A 39 13.29 0.00 8.62
C VAL A 39 12.62 -1.10 9.43
N GLU A 40 12.38 -0.83 10.71
CA GLU A 40 11.63 -1.73 11.58
C GLU A 40 10.12 -1.46 11.42
N LEU A 41 9.37 -2.49 11.04
CA LEU A 41 7.91 -2.42 11.00
C LEU A 41 7.38 -2.76 12.41
N PRO A 42 6.78 -1.81 13.13
CA PRO A 42 6.19 -2.10 14.43
C PRO A 42 4.97 -3.00 14.26
N SER A 43 4.43 -3.51 15.37
CA SER A 43 3.15 -4.21 15.32
C SER A 43 2.03 -3.26 14.92
N ALA A 44 0.98 -3.76 14.24
CA ALA A 44 -0.13 -2.93 13.77
C ALA A 44 -0.81 -2.09 14.89
N ASP A 45 -0.73 -2.54 16.13
CA ASP A 45 -1.23 -1.86 17.34
C ASP A 45 -0.35 -0.68 17.78
N ASN A 46 0.95 -0.68 17.43
CA ASN A 46 1.94 0.36 17.76
C ASN A 46 2.38 1.16 16.51
N GLY A 47 1.42 1.47 15.64
CA GLY A 47 1.68 2.15 14.37
C GLY A 47 2.28 3.55 14.46
N ASP A 48 2.24 4.18 15.64
CA ASP A 48 2.80 5.51 15.91
C ASP A 48 4.34 5.53 15.90
N GLU A 49 4.98 4.36 16.09
CA GLU A 49 6.44 4.20 16.07
C GLU A 49 7.01 4.01 14.65
N LEU A 50 6.17 3.99 13.60
CA LEU A 50 6.63 3.74 12.24
C LEU A 50 7.42 4.92 11.67
N ASP A 51 8.66 4.65 11.26
CA ASP A 51 9.56 5.64 10.67
C ASP A 51 9.24 5.90 9.18
N TYR A 52 8.22 6.73 8.93
CA TYR A 52 7.74 7.06 7.57
C TYR A 52 8.82 7.61 6.64
N ASN A 53 9.85 8.28 7.17
CA ASN A 53 10.95 8.80 6.35
C ASN A 53 11.86 7.67 5.85
N ALA A 54 12.23 6.75 6.73
CA ALA A 54 13.04 5.60 6.38
C ALA A 54 12.27 4.65 5.43
N LEU A 55 10.99 4.41 5.71
CA LEU A 55 10.10 3.65 4.82
C LEU A 55 10.00 4.29 3.44
N SER A 56 9.78 5.61 3.37
CA SER A 56 9.78 6.37 2.12
C SER A 56 11.06 6.15 1.31
N GLN A 57 12.23 6.23 1.94
CA GLN A 57 13.51 6.03 1.27
C GLN A 57 13.69 4.60 0.76
N ALA A 58 13.27 3.60 1.55
CA ALA A 58 13.31 2.20 1.16
C ALA A 58 12.43 1.92 -0.07
N LEU A 59 11.22 2.50 -0.11
CA LEU A 59 10.28 2.37 -1.22
C LEU A 59 10.70 3.18 -2.46
N LEU A 60 11.38 4.33 -2.29
CA LEU A 60 11.87 5.15 -3.42
C LEU A 60 13.06 4.52 -4.15
N ASN A 61 13.81 3.65 -3.49
CA ASN A 61 15.04 3.07 -4.00
C ASN A 61 14.95 1.53 -4.05
N PRO A 62 14.05 0.94 -4.84
CA PRO A 62 14.02 -0.51 -5.01
C PRO A 62 15.40 -1.00 -5.49
N ASN A 63 15.91 -2.06 -4.87
CA ASN A 63 17.19 -2.70 -5.21
C ASN A 63 16.94 -4.12 -5.74
N ALA A 64 18.01 -4.85 -6.06
CA ALA A 64 17.91 -6.23 -6.56
C ALA A 64 17.32 -7.23 -5.55
N SER A 65 17.22 -6.86 -4.27
CA SER A 65 16.60 -7.66 -3.21
C SER A 65 15.12 -7.35 -3.02
N THR A 66 14.55 -6.43 -3.81
CA THR A 66 13.11 -6.11 -3.76
C THR A 66 12.34 -7.31 -4.27
N PRO A 67 11.42 -7.89 -3.46
CA PRO A 67 10.55 -8.97 -3.93
C PRO A 67 9.70 -8.50 -5.11
N ASP A 68 9.57 -9.33 -6.14
CA ASP A 68 8.72 -9.02 -7.31
C ASP A 68 7.26 -8.77 -6.88
N ASP A 69 6.74 -9.57 -5.95
CA ASP A 69 5.39 -9.43 -5.39
C ASP A 69 5.18 -8.07 -4.71
N LEU A 70 6.17 -7.61 -3.94
CA LEU A 70 6.11 -6.27 -3.34
C LEU A 70 6.10 -5.18 -4.42
N ALA A 71 6.92 -5.31 -5.45
CA ALA A 71 6.97 -4.34 -6.54
C ALA A 71 5.65 -4.28 -7.31
N GLU A 72 5.02 -5.43 -7.54
CA GLU A 72 3.72 -5.57 -8.19
C GLU A 72 2.59 -4.99 -7.33
N ALA A 73 2.52 -5.37 -6.05
CA ALA A 73 1.55 -4.84 -5.11
C ALA A 73 1.64 -3.32 -4.99
N LEU A 74 2.86 -2.77 -4.86
CA LEU A 74 3.09 -1.33 -4.82
C LEU A 74 2.69 -0.64 -6.13
N TYR A 75 2.89 -1.30 -7.28
CA TYR A 75 2.49 -0.77 -8.57
C TYR A 75 0.96 -0.63 -8.65
N TYR A 76 0.22 -1.72 -8.43
CA TYR A 76 -1.24 -1.70 -8.51
C TYR A 76 -1.86 -0.76 -7.48
N VAL A 77 -1.40 -0.82 -6.23
CA VAL A 77 -1.87 0.10 -5.18
C VAL A 77 -1.60 1.55 -5.58
N ASN A 78 -0.43 1.88 -6.11
CA ASN A 78 -0.12 3.25 -6.54
C ASN A 78 -1.02 3.73 -7.70
N GLU A 79 -1.29 2.87 -8.68
CA GLU A 79 -2.18 3.19 -9.80
C GLU A 79 -3.62 3.42 -9.33
N MET A 80 -4.07 2.60 -8.38
CA MET A 80 -5.41 2.69 -7.80
C MET A 80 -5.56 3.75 -6.70
N SER A 81 -4.44 4.33 -6.22
CA SER A 81 -4.39 5.46 -5.27
C SER A 81 -4.79 6.80 -5.91
N THR A 82 -5.67 6.76 -6.89
CA THR A 82 -6.23 7.90 -7.61
C THR A 82 -7.72 8.03 -7.31
N GLN A 83 -8.34 9.15 -7.67
CA GLN A 83 -9.78 9.31 -7.50
C GLN A 83 -10.54 8.27 -8.35
N GLU A 84 -10.17 8.11 -9.61
CA GLU A 84 -10.77 7.12 -10.52
C GLU A 84 -10.61 5.68 -10.02
N GLY A 85 -9.42 5.34 -9.50
CA GLY A 85 -9.18 4.03 -8.90
C GLY A 85 -10.01 3.78 -7.64
N PHE A 86 -10.18 4.80 -6.80
CA PHE A 86 -11.02 4.72 -5.62
C PHE A 86 -12.49 4.49 -5.96
N ASP A 87 -13.07 5.28 -6.87
CA ASP A 87 -14.45 5.08 -7.35
C ASP A 87 -14.62 3.67 -7.92
N SER A 88 -13.65 3.19 -8.71
CA SER A 88 -13.67 1.84 -9.31
C SER A 88 -13.61 0.72 -8.25
N ILE A 89 -12.75 0.87 -7.24
CA ILE A 89 -12.66 -0.08 -6.13
C ILE A 89 -13.97 -0.07 -5.33
N GLN A 90 -14.51 1.11 -5.02
CA GLN A 90 -15.77 1.23 -4.30
C GLN A 90 -16.93 0.55 -5.03
N ASP A 91 -17.04 0.72 -6.34
CA ASP A 91 -18.06 0.04 -7.15
C ASP A 91 -17.85 -1.47 -7.19
N ALA A 92 -16.60 -1.92 -7.32
CA ALA A 92 -16.27 -3.33 -7.41
C ALA A 92 -16.48 -4.10 -6.10
N ILE A 93 -16.19 -3.47 -4.96
CA ILE A 93 -16.43 -4.06 -3.64
C ILE A 93 -17.89 -3.89 -3.20
N ALA A 94 -18.66 -3.00 -3.83
CA ALA A 94 -20.07 -2.81 -3.53
C ALA A 94 -20.86 -4.09 -3.82
N GLY A 95 -21.37 -4.73 -2.76
CA GLY A 95 -22.11 -5.99 -2.87
C GLY A 95 -21.24 -7.25 -2.81
N THR A 96 -19.95 -7.10 -2.52
CA THR A 96 -19.07 -8.21 -2.12
C THR A 96 -19.01 -8.33 -0.59
N ASP A 97 -18.38 -9.39 -0.08
CA ASP A 97 -18.12 -9.59 1.36
C ASP A 97 -16.83 -8.88 1.82
N ILE A 98 -16.25 -8.02 0.98
CA ILE A 98 -14.99 -7.32 1.28
C ILE A 98 -15.27 -6.23 2.32
N ASP A 99 -14.81 -6.48 3.54
CA ASP A 99 -14.91 -5.54 4.66
C ASP A 99 -13.76 -4.52 4.57
N VAL A 100 -14.05 -3.36 4.00
CA VAL A 100 -13.14 -2.20 4.00
C VAL A 100 -13.61 -1.15 4.98
N VAL A 101 -12.69 -0.63 5.77
CA VAL A 101 -12.95 0.50 6.65
C VAL A 101 -12.83 1.79 5.83
N ILE A 102 -13.98 2.32 5.39
CA ILE A 102 -14.07 3.63 4.72
C ILE A 102 -14.46 4.69 5.75
N GLY A 103 -13.47 5.28 6.41
CA GLY A 103 -13.65 6.52 7.16
C GLY A 103 -13.83 7.74 6.24
N GLU A 104 -14.43 8.82 6.76
CA GLU A 104 -14.70 10.06 6.01
C GLU A 104 -13.43 10.78 5.48
N ASP A 105 -12.24 10.44 5.99
CA ASP A 105 -10.94 11.00 5.55
C ASP A 105 -10.02 9.94 4.92
N VAL A 106 -10.54 8.76 4.54
CA VAL A 106 -9.71 7.68 4.00
C VAL A 106 -8.94 8.16 2.78
N ALA A 107 -7.61 8.02 2.86
CA ALA A 107 -6.77 8.24 1.71
C ALA A 107 -7.12 7.22 0.62
N HIS A 108 -7.21 7.66 -0.64
CA HIS A 108 -7.39 6.75 -1.78
C HIS A 108 -6.43 5.55 -1.75
N ALA A 109 -5.21 5.77 -1.25
CA ALA A 109 -4.20 4.74 -1.08
C ALA A 109 -4.50 3.72 0.03
N ASP A 110 -5.18 4.13 1.10
CA ASP A 110 -5.57 3.23 2.18
C ASP A 110 -6.66 2.25 1.70
N LEU A 111 -7.67 2.74 0.96
CA LEU A 111 -8.66 1.86 0.34
C LEU A 111 -8.00 0.88 -0.64
N ALA A 112 -7.08 1.36 -1.48
CA ALA A 112 -6.36 0.51 -2.44
C ALA A 112 -5.55 -0.60 -1.73
N ILE A 113 -4.90 -0.29 -0.60
CA ILE A 113 -4.18 -1.28 0.21
C ILE A 113 -5.15 -2.31 0.80
N GLN A 114 -6.26 -1.85 1.40
CA GLN A 114 -7.25 -2.76 1.99
C GLN A 114 -7.85 -3.68 0.92
N ALA A 115 -8.25 -3.15 -0.23
CA ALA A 115 -8.76 -3.93 -1.34
C ALA A 115 -7.73 -4.95 -1.83
N TRP A 116 -6.45 -4.57 -1.98
CA TRP A 116 -5.38 -5.48 -2.37
C TRP A 116 -5.16 -6.61 -1.36
N MET A 117 -5.16 -6.30 -0.06
CA MET A 117 -4.98 -7.31 0.99
C MET A 117 -6.14 -8.31 1.07
N GLN A 118 -7.35 -7.90 0.68
CA GLN A 118 -8.53 -8.74 0.67
C GLN A 118 -8.63 -9.56 -0.63
N ASP A 119 -8.44 -8.91 -1.78
CA ASP A 119 -8.56 -9.51 -3.11
C ASP A 119 -7.65 -8.77 -4.12
N SER A 120 -6.42 -9.24 -4.27
CA SER A 120 -5.47 -8.67 -5.24
C SER A 120 -5.94 -8.86 -6.69
N GLU A 121 -6.58 -10.01 -7.01
CA GLU A 121 -7.08 -10.30 -8.35
C GLU A 121 -8.15 -9.29 -8.79
N LEU A 122 -9.01 -8.85 -7.86
CA LEU A 122 -9.98 -7.78 -8.12
C LEU A 122 -9.29 -6.47 -8.52
N VAL A 123 -8.26 -6.06 -7.78
CA VAL A 123 -7.52 -4.81 -8.05
C VAL A 123 -6.79 -4.88 -9.39
N GLU A 124 -6.18 -6.02 -9.71
CA GLU A 124 -5.54 -6.25 -11.01
C GLU A 124 -6.54 -6.13 -12.17
N ARG A 125 -7.74 -6.69 -12.01
CA ARG A 125 -8.81 -6.63 -13.01
C ARG A 125 -9.36 -5.23 -13.20
N LEU A 126 -9.40 -4.40 -12.17
CA LEU A 126 -9.84 -3.01 -12.27
C LEU A 126 -8.82 -2.10 -12.98
N HIS A 127 -7.54 -2.48 -12.93
CA HIS A 127 -6.50 -1.77 -13.66
C HIS A 127 -6.44 -2.13 -15.15
N ALA A 128 -6.89 -3.34 -15.54
CA ALA A 128 -6.82 -3.88 -16.89
C ALA A 128 -7.82 -3.26 -17.88
#